data_AF-A0A953W905-F1
#
_entry.id   AF-A0A953W905-F1
#
_cell.length_a   1.000
_cell.length_b   1.000
_cell.length_c   1.000
_cell.angle_alpha   90.00
_cell.angle_beta   90.00
_cell.angle_gamma   90.00
#
_symmetry.space_group_name_H-M   'P 1'
#
loop_
_entity.id
_entity.type
_entity.pdbx_description
1 polymer ?
#
loop_
_entity_poly.entity_id
_entity_poly.type
_entity_poly.pdbx_seq_one_letter_code
_entity_poly.pdbx_strand_id
1 'polypeptide(L)'
;GGADMKGGLLVMLYALKAVERSALAERIGYEILINADEEIGSPGSRAALFDAASRAQFACVYEPAMPDGSLAGARKGSGNYSAIFTGRAAHAGREHHLGSNAVVAAAAFAARVDALTGARDGLTVNVAKIDGGGPNNVVPDNAVARFNVRVEKPDDADWFAAELKNIEAQFNARDGIGVHLHGGFGRPPKPMTPQLKAFFEALKKAGVELGLDIGWKATGGVCDGNNIAAAGIPVIDTLGARGGDIHSAQEYVRLDSLEERAKLSALLLLRIAAGDLPNPGAFSDEVETGSSRENATNKNDRATSLSSENANCPAGDETI
;
A
#
# COMPACT_ATOMS: atom_id res chain seq x y z
N GLY A 1 -21.33 6.62 -3.19
CA GLY A 1 -22.09 7.46 -2.27
C GLY A 1 -22.41 6.78 -0.95
N GLY A 2 -23.46 5.94 -0.94
CA GLY A 2 -24.00 5.34 0.29
C GLY A 2 -23.06 4.31 0.92
N ALA A 3 -22.51 3.41 0.11
CA ALA A 3 -21.42 2.53 0.53
C ALA A 3 -20.08 3.28 0.48
N ASP A 4 -19.84 4.02 -0.61
CA ASP A 4 -18.58 4.69 -0.93
C ASP A 4 -18.62 6.23 -0.77
N MET A 5 -18.06 6.83 0.28
CA MET A 5 -17.77 6.20 1.56
C MET A 5 -18.59 6.78 2.71
N LYS A 6 -19.77 7.36 2.44
CA LYS A 6 -20.62 7.99 3.49
C LYS A 6 -21.07 6.99 4.56
N GLY A 7 -21.31 5.73 4.20
CA GLY A 7 -21.55 4.66 5.17
C GLY A 7 -20.35 4.45 6.09
N GLY A 8 -19.13 4.52 5.55
CA GLY A 8 -17.88 4.52 6.31
C GLY A 8 -17.76 5.68 7.31
N LEU A 9 -18.18 6.89 6.92
CA LEU A 9 -18.21 8.05 7.82
C LEU A 9 -19.14 7.82 9.02
N LEU A 10 -20.30 7.18 8.81
CA LEU A 10 -21.20 6.80 9.90
C LEU A 10 -20.55 5.74 10.80
N VAL A 11 -19.93 4.70 10.22
CA VAL A 11 -19.21 3.66 10.97
C VAL A 11 -18.15 4.30 11.88
N MET A 12 -17.28 5.15 11.33
CA MET A 12 -16.25 5.86 12.08
C MET A 12 -16.85 6.71 13.20
N LEU A 13 -17.87 7.53 12.90
CA LEU A 13 -18.50 8.42 13.86
C LEU A 13 -19.08 7.65 15.06
N TYR A 14 -19.80 6.56 14.81
CA TYR A 14 -20.43 5.79 15.89
C TYR A 14 -19.43 4.94 16.66
N ALA A 15 -18.37 4.45 16.01
CA ALA A 15 -17.27 3.78 16.69
C ALA A 15 -16.57 4.72 17.69
N LEU A 16 -16.22 5.93 17.25
CA LEU A 16 -15.58 6.93 18.12
C LEU A 16 -16.52 7.41 19.24
N LYS A 17 -17.82 7.61 18.97
CA LYS A 17 -18.80 7.88 20.03
C LYS A 17 -18.87 6.79 21.10
N ALA A 18 -18.66 5.53 20.73
CA ALA A 18 -18.60 4.42 21.70
C ALA A 18 -17.29 4.46 22.51
N VAL A 19 -16.16 4.78 21.87
CA VAL A 19 -14.87 4.97 22.55
C VAL A 19 -14.94 6.12 23.57
N GLU A 20 -15.47 7.27 23.18
CA GLU A 20 -15.62 8.47 24.04
C GLU A 20 -16.53 8.24 25.26
N ARG A 21 -17.41 7.24 25.21
CA ARG A 21 -18.28 6.86 26.34
C ARG A 21 -17.65 5.84 27.27
N SER A 22 -16.49 5.30 26.93
CA SER A 22 -15.76 4.33 27.73
C SER A 22 -14.88 5.00 28.77
N ALA A 23 -14.63 4.32 29.88
CA ALA A 23 -13.60 4.71 30.86
C ALA A 23 -12.17 4.70 30.27
N LEU A 24 -11.99 4.16 29.06
CA LEU A 24 -10.71 4.08 28.36
C LEU A 24 -10.47 5.24 27.38
N ALA A 25 -11.39 6.19 27.24
CA ALA A 25 -11.29 7.27 26.25
C ALA A 25 -9.96 8.05 26.35
N GLU A 26 -9.49 8.35 27.57
CA GLU A 26 -8.24 9.08 27.79
C GLU A 26 -6.96 8.28 27.46
N ARG A 27 -7.08 6.98 27.19
CA ARG A 27 -5.94 6.09 26.89
C ARG A 27 -5.64 5.96 25.40
N ILE A 28 -6.46 6.56 24.53
CA ILE A 28 -6.25 6.54 23.09
C ILE A 28 -6.61 7.90 22.47
N GLY A 29 -5.71 8.45 21.66
CA GLY A 29 -5.95 9.66 20.88
C GLY A 29 -6.21 9.34 19.42
N TYR A 30 -6.92 10.22 18.71
CA TYR A 30 -7.15 10.11 17.28
C TYR A 30 -7.19 11.48 16.60
N GLU A 31 -6.79 11.50 15.32
CA GLU A 31 -6.97 12.63 14.40
C GLU A 31 -7.92 12.16 13.28
N ILE A 32 -8.97 12.94 12.99
CA ILE A 32 -9.94 12.60 11.94
C ILE A 32 -9.64 13.44 10.71
N LEU A 33 -9.39 12.78 9.58
CA LEU A 33 -9.24 13.42 8.28
C LEU A 33 -10.39 13.00 7.37
N ILE A 34 -11.07 13.99 6.78
CA ILE A 34 -12.11 13.79 5.76
C ILE A 34 -11.72 14.66 4.57
N ASN A 35 -11.36 14.03 3.46
CA ASN A 35 -11.02 14.71 2.21
C ASN A 35 -12.16 14.62 1.18
N ALA A 36 -12.01 15.36 0.08
CA ALA A 36 -13.04 15.51 -0.96
C ALA A 36 -12.57 15.06 -2.35
N ASP A 37 -11.36 14.50 -2.44
CA ASP A 37 -10.63 14.30 -3.69
C ASP A 37 -10.06 12.88 -3.85
N GLU A 38 -10.50 11.92 -3.02
CA GLU A 38 -10.08 10.50 -3.10
C GLU A 38 -10.29 9.93 -4.51
N GLU A 39 -11.49 10.15 -5.07
CA GLU A 39 -11.95 9.59 -6.35
C GLU A 39 -11.12 10.05 -7.56
N ILE A 40 -10.31 11.10 -7.40
CA ILE A 40 -9.38 11.61 -8.42
C ILE A 40 -7.92 11.39 -8.06
N GLY A 41 -7.64 10.58 -7.03
CA GLY A 41 -6.30 10.20 -6.59
C GLY A 41 -5.71 11.07 -5.48
N SER A 42 -6.54 11.88 -4.79
CA SER A 42 -6.16 12.72 -3.65
C SER A 42 -5.07 13.78 -3.92
N PRO A 43 -5.11 14.52 -5.05
CA PRO A 43 -4.06 15.48 -5.38
C PRO A 43 -3.90 16.61 -4.35
N GLY A 44 -4.99 17.03 -3.70
CA GLY A 44 -5.00 18.10 -2.68
C GLY A 44 -4.84 17.59 -1.25
N SER A 45 -5.32 16.39 -0.93
CA SER A 45 -5.27 15.87 0.44
C SER A 45 -4.03 15.02 0.75
N ARG A 46 -3.34 14.47 -0.25
CA ARG A 46 -2.22 13.53 -0.06
C ARG A 46 -1.15 14.05 0.91
N ALA A 47 -0.79 15.33 0.83
CA ALA A 47 0.21 15.92 1.72
C ALA A 47 -0.27 15.96 3.19
N ALA A 48 -1.52 16.35 3.43
CA ALA A 48 -2.12 16.37 4.76
C ALA A 48 -2.30 14.97 5.33
N LEU A 49 -2.70 14.00 4.50
CA LEU A 49 -2.79 12.59 4.89
C LEU A 49 -1.43 12.04 5.34
N PHE A 50 -0.37 12.31 4.58
CA PHE A 50 0.98 11.87 4.93
C PHE A 50 1.48 12.55 6.22
N ASP A 51 1.27 13.86 6.36
CA ASP A 51 1.68 14.62 7.54
C ASP A 51 0.98 14.09 8.81
N ALA A 52 -0.33 13.88 8.78
CA ALA A 52 -1.06 13.27 9.88
C ALA A 52 -0.59 11.84 10.19
N ALA A 53 -0.40 11.01 9.15
CA ALA A 53 0.10 9.64 9.30
C ALA A 53 1.48 9.60 9.96
N SER A 54 2.36 10.56 9.67
CA SER A 54 3.72 10.63 10.24
C SER A 54 3.73 10.85 11.76
N ARG A 55 2.63 11.32 12.35
CA ARG A 55 2.45 11.53 13.80
C ARG A 55 1.60 10.43 14.45
N ALA A 56 1.05 9.51 13.67
CA ALA A 56 0.18 8.46 14.14
C ALA A 56 0.94 7.13 14.32
N GLN A 57 0.36 6.21 15.08
CA GLN A 57 0.93 4.87 15.28
C GLN A 57 0.34 3.84 14.30
N PHE A 58 -0.90 4.04 13.88
CA PHE A 58 -1.60 3.24 12.88
C PHE A 58 -2.76 4.07 12.32
N ALA A 59 -3.36 3.61 11.24
CA ALA A 59 -4.53 4.27 10.67
C ALA A 59 -5.64 3.28 10.29
N CYS A 60 -6.87 3.78 10.36
CA CYS A 60 -8.08 3.08 9.95
C CYS A 60 -8.76 3.89 8.84
N VAL A 61 -8.92 3.30 7.66
CA VAL A 61 -9.63 3.93 6.52
C VAL A 61 -10.96 3.23 6.32
N TYR A 62 -12.04 4.02 6.27
CA TYR A 62 -13.41 3.52 6.28
C TYR A 62 -14.03 3.40 4.88
N GLU A 63 -13.22 3.05 3.88
CA GLU A 63 -13.73 2.61 2.57
C GLU A 63 -14.73 1.46 2.73
N PRO A 64 -15.65 1.23 1.77
CA PRO A 64 -16.53 0.08 1.85
C PRO A 64 -15.74 -1.23 1.84
N ALA A 65 -16.24 -2.23 2.54
CA ALA A 65 -15.70 -3.58 2.48
C ALA A 65 -15.80 -4.16 1.07
N MET A 66 -14.99 -5.18 0.76
CA MET A 66 -15.13 -5.92 -0.48
C MET A 66 -16.53 -6.57 -0.58
N PRO A 67 -17.02 -6.95 -1.77
CA PRO A 67 -18.38 -7.47 -1.94
C PRO A 67 -18.72 -8.71 -1.08
N ASP A 68 -17.72 -9.54 -0.77
CA ASP A 68 -17.84 -10.70 0.13
C ASP A 68 -17.77 -10.34 1.62
N GLY A 69 -17.56 -9.07 1.96
CA GLY A 69 -17.35 -8.57 3.32
C GLY A 69 -15.91 -8.66 3.81
N SER A 70 -14.98 -9.19 3.01
CA SER A 70 -13.56 -9.18 3.36
C SER A 70 -12.96 -7.77 3.28
N LEU A 71 -11.82 -7.59 3.93
CA LEU A 71 -11.04 -6.36 3.90
C LEU A 71 -9.92 -6.44 2.86
N ALA A 72 -9.47 -5.30 2.38
CA ALA A 72 -8.29 -5.21 1.53
C ALA A 72 -7.02 -5.16 2.37
N GLY A 73 -6.24 -6.24 2.28
CA GLY A 73 -4.93 -6.37 2.92
C GLY A 73 -3.86 -5.64 2.12
N ALA A 74 -3.15 -6.37 1.28
CA ALA A 74 -2.20 -5.78 0.33
C ALA A 74 -2.93 -5.05 -0.79
N ARG A 75 -2.43 -3.87 -1.19
CA ARG A 75 -2.91 -3.11 -2.34
C ARG A 75 -1.77 -2.82 -3.29
N LYS A 76 -2.02 -3.01 -4.58
CA LYS A 76 -1.08 -2.53 -5.62
C LYS A 76 -0.96 -1.02 -5.58
N GLY A 77 0.19 -0.50 -5.98
CA GLY A 77 0.38 0.89 -6.34
C GLY A 77 -0.21 1.18 -7.73
N SER A 78 -0.45 2.45 -8.02
CA SER A 78 -0.88 2.88 -9.35
C SER A 78 -0.24 4.18 -9.79
N GLY A 79 0.25 4.17 -11.03
CA GLY A 79 0.74 5.35 -11.73
C GLY A 79 0.01 5.56 -13.04
N ASN A 80 -0.19 6.84 -13.38
CA ASN A 80 -0.78 7.26 -14.65
C ASN A 80 0.23 8.14 -15.36
N TYR A 81 0.46 7.85 -16.64
CA TYR A 81 1.45 8.55 -17.45
C TYR A 81 0.86 8.97 -18.79
N SER A 82 1.37 10.07 -19.32
CA SER A 82 1.13 10.55 -20.69
C SER A 82 2.47 10.86 -21.33
N ALA A 83 2.77 10.20 -22.44
CA ALA A 83 3.93 10.48 -23.28
C ALA A 83 3.47 11.31 -24.48
N ILE A 84 3.98 12.54 -24.60
CA ILE A 84 3.70 13.45 -25.71
C ILE A 84 4.83 13.37 -26.72
N PHE A 85 4.48 13.07 -27.97
CA PHE A 85 5.41 12.92 -29.08
C PHE A 85 5.31 14.10 -30.01
N THR A 86 6.47 14.65 -30.37
CA THR A 86 6.63 15.65 -31.42
C THR A 86 7.50 15.07 -32.53
N GLY A 87 7.13 15.38 -33.77
CA GLY A 87 7.78 14.92 -34.99
C GLY A 87 8.06 16.08 -35.93
N ARG A 88 8.26 15.76 -37.22
CA ARG A 88 8.38 16.75 -38.30
C ARG A 88 7.38 16.43 -39.39
N ALA A 89 6.49 17.38 -39.68
CA ALA A 89 5.55 17.25 -40.78
C ALA A 89 6.28 17.32 -42.13
N ALA A 90 5.82 16.51 -43.08
CA ALA A 90 6.30 16.52 -44.45
C ALA A 90 5.23 16.00 -45.40
N HIS A 91 5.33 16.35 -46.69
CA HIS A 91 4.42 15.82 -47.70
C HIS A 91 4.70 14.33 -47.94
N ALA A 92 3.73 13.46 -47.64
CA ALA A 92 3.91 12.01 -47.64
C ALA A 92 4.33 11.42 -49.00
N GLY A 93 3.96 12.06 -50.11
CA GLY A 93 4.32 11.60 -51.47
C GLY A 93 5.56 12.24 -52.11
N ARG A 94 6.13 13.31 -51.52
CA ARG A 94 7.19 14.11 -52.20
C ARG A 94 8.46 14.17 -51.37
N GLU A 95 8.31 14.53 -50.11
CA GLU A 95 9.42 14.86 -49.20
C GLU A 95 9.34 14.02 -47.93
N HIS A 96 8.76 12.81 -48.02
CA HIS A 96 8.57 11.93 -46.87
C HIS A 96 9.84 11.70 -46.05
N HIS A 97 11.00 11.63 -46.71
CA HIS A 97 12.31 11.45 -46.08
C HIS A 97 12.76 12.63 -45.20
N LEU A 98 12.13 13.80 -45.31
CA LEU A 98 12.37 14.95 -44.42
C LEU A 98 11.48 14.93 -43.17
N GLY A 99 10.41 14.14 -43.19
CA GLY A 99 9.46 14.02 -42.09
C GLY A 99 9.92 13.02 -41.01
N SER A 100 9.42 13.23 -39.80
CA SER A 100 9.62 12.33 -38.66
C SER A 100 8.25 12.01 -38.07
N ASN A 101 7.81 10.77 -38.21
CA ASN A 101 6.43 10.37 -37.92
C ASN A 101 6.20 10.12 -36.42
N ALA A 102 5.51 11.04 -35.76
CA ALA A 102 5.22 10.98 -34.34
C ALA A 102 4.29 9.81 -33.95
N VAL A 103 3.35 9.42 -34.83
CA VAL A 103 2.44 8.30 -34.58
C VAL A 103 3.20 6.96 -34.56
N VAL A 104 4.14 6.77 -35.48
CA VAL A 104 5.00 5.58 -35.51
C VAL A 104 5.90 5.55 -34.27
N ALA A 105 6.45 6.69 -33.85
CA ALA A 105 7.21 6.79 -32.61
C ALA A 105 6.35 6.43 -31.39
N ALA A 106 5.13 6.95 -31.28
CA ALA A 106 4.20 6.64 -30.19
C ALA A 106 3.83 5.15 -30.14
N ALA A 107 3.58 4.52 -31.29
CA ALA A 107 3.29 3.08 -31.36
C ALA A 107 4.48 2.23 -30.92
N ALA A 108 5.70 2.57 -31.37
CA ALA A 108 6.92 1.89 -30.96
C ALA A 108 7.22 2.08 -29.46
N PHE A 109 6.95 3.27 -28.91
CA PHE A 109 7.10 3.54 -27.49
C PHE A 109 6.09 2.73 -26.68
N ALA A 110 4.82 2.76 -27.07
CA ALA A 110 3.75 2.00 -26.43
C ALA A 110 4.09 0.50 -26.35
N ALA A 111 4.53 -0.10 -27.46
CA ALA A 111 4.95 -1.50 -27.48
C ALA A 111 6.11 -1.78 -26.51
N ARG A 112 7.05 -0.84 -26.38
CA ARG A 112 8.20 -1.01 -25.47
C ARG A 112 7.84 -0.87 -24.00
N VAL A 113 6.92 0.05 -23.66
CA VAL A 113 6.44 0.19 -22.28
C VAL A 113 5.52 -0.98 -21.91
N ASP A 114 4.66 -1.43 -22.82
CA ASP A 114 3.82 -2.62 -22.61
C ASP A 114 4.66 -3.87 -22.31
N ALA A 115 5.79 -4.03 -23.02
CA ALA A 115 6.75 -5.11 -22.81
C ALA A 115 7.44 -5.09 -21.43
N LEU A 116 7.29 -4.02 -20.63
CA LEU A 116 7.73 -4.03 -19.23
C LEU A 116 6.79 -4.85 -18.33
N THR A 117 5.57 -5.15 -18.77
CA THR A 117 4.65 -6.05 -18.04
C THR A 117 5.31 -7.38 -17.76
N GLY A 118 5.29 -7.81 -16.49
CA GLY A 118 5.93 -9.05 -16.06
C GLY A 118 7.46 -8.99 -15.99
N ALA A 119 8.10 -7.85 -16.27
CA ALA A 119 9.54 -7.68 -16.03
C ALA A 119 9.90 -7.72 -14.53
N ARG A 120 8.92 -7.45 -13.68
CA ARG A 120 8.95 -7.70 -12.23
C ARG A 120 7.63 -8.35 -11.80
N ASP A 121 7.70 -9.18 -10.76
CA ASP A 121 6.52 -9.87 -10.24
C ASP A 121 5.40 -8.88 -9.89
N GLY A 122 4.20 -9.13 -10.43
CA GLY A 122 3.02 -8.32 -10.16
C GLY A 122 2.99 -6.96 -10.85
N LEU A 123 4.02 -6.58 -11.63
CA LEU A 123 4.06 -5.36 -12.43
C LEU A 123 3.24 -5.54 -13.71
N THR A 124 2.25 -4.67 -13.91
CA THR A 124 1.45 -4.63 -15.13
C THR A 124 1.37 -3.23 -15.70
N VAL A 125 1.51 -3.12 -17.02
CA VAL A 125 1.26 -1.90 -17.78
C VAL A 125 0.01 -2.10 -18.62
N ASN A 126 -0.81 -1.06 -18.72
CA ASN A 126 -1.94 -1.01 -19.64
C ASN A 126 -1.83 0.25 -20.48
N VAL A 127 -1.44 0.11 -21.75
CA VAL A 127 -1.50 1.22 -22.73
C VAL A 127 -2.95 1.44 -23.13
N ALA A 128 -3.58 2.42 -22.49
CA ALA A 128 -5.02 2.63 -22.57
C ALA A 128 -5.44 3.39 -23.83
N LYS A 129 -4.58 4.29 -24.35
CA LYS A 129 -4.96 5.17 -25.46
C LYS A 129 -3.75 5.69 -26.22
N ILE A 130 -3.86 5.77 -27.54
CA ILE A 130 -2.98 6.53 -28.41
C ILE A 130 -3.85 7.48 -29.25
N ASP A 131 -3.58 8.78 -29.15
CA ASP A 131 -4.17 9.81 -30.02
C ASP A 131 -3.07 10.44 -30.89
N GLY A 132 -3.43 11.01 -32.03
CA GLY A 132 -2.48 11.68 -32.93
C GLY A 132 -2.75 11.37 -34.38
N GLY A 133 -1.99 11.99 -35.27
CA GLY A 133 -2.22 11.87 -36.71
C GLY A 133 -2.70 13.16 -37.37
N GLY A 134 -2.94 13.06 -38.66
CA GLY A 134 -3.40 14.17 -39.50
C GLY A 134 -3.90 13.64 -40.85
N PRO A 135 -4.01 14.50 -41.86
CA PRO A 135 -4.35 14.07 -43.22
C PRO A 135 -3.40 12.99 -43.75
N ASN A 136 -3.93 12.01 -44.49
CA ASN A 136 -3.14 10.88 -45.02
C ASN A 136 -1.95 11.29 -45.91
N ASN A 137 -1.97 12.49 -46.46
CA ASN A 137 -0.93 13.04 -47.32
C ASN A 137 0.13 13.85 -46.55
N VAL A 138 0.07 13.90 -45.22
CA VAL A 138 1.02 14.61 -44.35
C VAL A 138 1.59 13.63 -43.33
N VAL A 139 2.92 13.62 -43.17
CA VAL A 139 3.58 12.88 -42.08
C VAL A 139 3.15 13.49 -40.75
N PRO A 140 2.52 12.73 -39.82
CA PRO A 140 2.08 13.27 -38.55
C PRO A 140 3.24 13.75 -37.68
N ASP A 141 3.11 14.96 -37.14
CA ASP A 141 4.10 15.60 -36.27
C ASP A 141 3.71 15.57 -34.78
N ASN A 142 2.57 14.98 -34.44
CA ASN A 142 2.11 14.86 -33.07
C ASN A 142 1.45 13.51 -32.78
N ALA A 143 1.64 13.03 -31.55
CA ALA A 143 0.89 11.92 -30.97
C ALA A 143 0.98 11.97 -29.43
N VAL A 144 0.04 11.31 -28.74
CA VAL A 144 0.02 11.18 -27.29
C VAL A 144 -0.34 9.74 -26.93
N ALA A 145 0.54 9.06 -26.19
CA ALA A 145 0.25 7.74 -25.61
C ALA A 145 -0.05 7.88 -24.12
N ARG A 146 -1.17 7.31 -23.65
CA ARG A 146 -1.57 7.29 -22.24
C ARG A 146 -1.62 5.86 -21.72
N PHE A 147 -1.03 5.64 -20.55
CA PHE A 147 -0.94 4.32 -19.96
C PHE A 147 -1.00 4.36 -18.43
N ASN A 148 -1.50 3.27 -17.85
CA ASN A 148 -1.52 3.02 -16.41
C ASN A 148 -0.50 1.93 -16.08
N VAL A 149 0.15 2.04 -14.93
CA VAL A 149 1.01 1.01 -14.38
C VAL A 149 0.53 0.61 -12.99
N ARG A 150 0.65 -0.69 -12.68
CA ARG A 150 0.41 -1.26 -11.35
C ARG A 150 1.66 -1.98 -10.90
N VAL A 151 1.99 -1.84 -9.62
CA VAL A 151 3.14 -2.51 -8.98
C VAL A 151 2.74 -3.02 -7.61
N GLU A 152 3.43 -4.03 -7.08
CA GLU A 152 3.15 -4.57 -5.74
C GLU A 152 4.11 -4.05 -4.67
N LYS A 153 5.33 -3.66 -5.04
CA LYS A 153 6.38 -3.22 -4.11
C LYS A 153 6.82 -1.80 -4.40
N PRO A 154 7.20 -1.00 -3.38
CA PRO A 154 7.71 0.36 -3.56
C PRO A 154 8.88 0.43 -4.54
N ASP A 155 9.87 -0.46 -4.39
CA ASP A 155 11.06 -0.50 -5.25
C ASP A 155 10.75 -0.75 -6.74
N ASP A 156 9.61 -1.37 -7.05
CA ASP A 156 9.17 -1.61 -8.42
C ASP A 156 8.63 -0.33 -9.07
N ALA A 157 8.05 0.59 -8.27
CA ALA A 157 7.64 1.91 -8.74
C ALA A 157 8.86 2.74 -9.16
N ASP A 158 9.90 2.74 -8.33
CA ASP A 158 11.15 3.47 -8.58
C ASP A 158 11.89 2.88 -9.79
N TRP A 159 11.96 1.55 -9.87
CA TRP A 159 12.53 0.86 -11.02
C TRP A 159 11.77 1.18 -12.31
N PHE A 160 10.44 1.12 -12.29
CA PHE A 160 9.63 1.45 -13.47
C PHE A 160 9.84 2.89 -13.92
N ALA A 161 9.91 3.83 -12.97
CA ALA A 161 10.19 5.23 -13.28
C ALA A 161 11.58 5.42 -13.91
N ALA A 162 12.59 4.67 -13.48
CA ALA A 162 13.92 4.68 -14.07
C ALA A 162 13.93 4.09 -15.49
N GLU A 163 13.29 2.93 -15.70
CA GLU A 163 13.16 2.32 -17.03
C GLU A 163 12.41 3.23 -18.01
N LEU A 164 11.35 3.89 -17.53
CA LEU A 164 10.58 4.80 -18.35
C LEU A 164 11.40 6.01 -18.81
N LYS A 165 12.24 6.58 -17.92
CA LYS A 165 13.22 7.63 -18.28
C LYS A 165 14.25 7.13 -19.29
N ASN A 166 14.72 5.90 -19.15
CA ASN A 166 15.66 5.30 -20.11
C ASN A 166 15.02 5.16 -21.50
N ILE A 167 13.75 4.72 -21.56
CA ILE A 167 13.00 4.63 -22.82
C ILE A 167 12.81 6.02 -23.42
N GLU A 168 12.39 7.02 -22.64
CA GLU A 168 12.25 8.41 -23.10
C GLU A 168 13.56 8.94 -23.72
N ALA A 169 14.70 8.76 -23.04
CA ALA A 169 16.00 9.19 -23.54
C ALA A 169 16.36 8.52 -24.88
N GLN A 170 16.08 7.22 -25.04
CA GLN A 170 16.35 6.51 -26.29
C GLN A 170 15.48 6.99 -27.46
N PHE A 171 14.26 7.43 -27.20
CA PHE A 171 13.41 8.02 -28.25
C PHE A 171 13.84 9.45 -28.58
N ASN A 172 14.21 10.25 -27.58
CA ASN A 172 14.74 11.61 -27.76
C ASN A 172 16.09 11.65 -28.50
N ALA A 173 16.84 10.54 -28.52
CA ALA A 173 18.06 10.41 -29.31
C ALA A 173 17.81 10.20 -30.83
N ARG A 174 16.55 9.97 -31.24
CA ARG A 174 16.20 9.78 -32.67
C ARG A 174 16.04 11.13 -33.35
N ASP A 175 16.62 11.29 -34.53
CA ASP A 175 16.52 12.55 -35.27
C ASP A 175 15.04 12.92 -35.58
N GLY A 176 14.67 14.15 -35.19
CA GLY A 176 13.35 14.72 -35.44
C GLY A 176 12.21 14.13 -34.62
N ILE A 177 12.50 13.35 -33.58
CA ILE A 177 11.50 12.88 -32.61
C ILE A 177 11.81 13.48 -31.25
N GLY A 178 10.82 14.14 -30.66
CA GLY A 178 10.82 14.55 -29.27
C GLY A 178 9.77 13.77 -28.48
N VAL A 179 10.12 13.37 -27.26
CA VAL A 179 9.22 12.73 -26.29
C VAL A 179 9.31 13.49 -24.98
N HIS A 180 8.14 13.84 -24.44
CA HIS A 180 8.03 14.45 -23.12
C HIS A 180 7.04 13.65 -22.27
N LEU A 181 7.52 13.11 -21.14
CA LEU A 181 6.71 12.38 -20.19
C LEU A 181 6.06 13.29 -19.15
N HIS A 182 4.77 13.03 -18.90
CA HIS A 182 4.01 13.59 -17.80
C HIS A 182 3.40 12.47 -16.95
N GLY A 183 3.11 12.80 -15.69
CA GLY A 183 2.46 11.89 -14.76
C GLY A 183 3.45 11.25 -13.79
N GLY A 184 3.04 10.13 -13.19
CA GLY A 184 3.77 9.49 -12.10
C GLY A 184 2.89 8.55 -11.31
N PHE A 185 3.47 7.98 -10.25
CA PHE A 185 2.71 7.26 -9.23
C PHE A 185 1.91 8.23 -8.38
N GLY A 186 0.58 8.11 -8.44
CA GLY A 186 -0.34 8.86 -7.58
C GLY A 186 -0.69 8.11 -6.29
N ARG A 187 -0.59 6.77 -6.32
CA ARG A 187 -0.89 5.87 -5.20
C ARG A 187 0.28 4.90 -5.01
N PRO A 188 1.08 5.03 -3.94
CA PRO A 188 2.14 4.07 -3.64
C PRO A 188 1.58 2.68 -3.35
N PRO A 189 2.33 1.58 -3.56
CA PRO A 189 1.90 0.25 -3.15
C PRO A 189 1.83 0.12 -1.63
N LYS A 190 0.86 -0.65 -1.14
CA LYS A 190 0.70 -1.03 0.28
C LYS A 190 0.86 -2.55 0.41
N PRO A 191 2.08 -3.08 0.57
CA PRO A 191 2.29 -4.52 0.74
C PRO A 191 1.77 -5.00 2.09
N MET A 192 1.56 -6.32 2.23
CA MET A 192 1.25 -6.94 3.52
C MET A 192 2.54 -7.07 4.35
N THR A 193 2.87 -6.05 5.13
CA THR A 193 4.00 -6.09 6.07
C THR A 193 3.69 -6.95 7.31
N PRO A 194 4.69 -7.41 8.07
CA PRO A 194 4.47 -8.08 9.36
C PRO A 194 3.61 -7.25 10.32
N GLN A 195 3.88 -5.94 10.39
CA GLN A 195 3.13 -4.97 11.19
C GLN A 195 1.65 -4.92 10.78
N LEU A 196 1.37 -4.82 9.47
CA LEU A 196 0.01 -4.80 8.95
C LEU A 196 -0.71 -6.13 9.17
N LYS A 197 -0.01 -7.25 9.00
CA LYS A 197 -0.55 -8.59 9.28
C LYS A 197 -0.93 -8.72 10.76
N ALA A 198 -0.06 -8.32 11.68
CA ALA A 198 -0.36 -8.32 13.11
C ALA A 198 -1.58 -7.44 13.44
N PHE A 199 -1.73 -6.30 12.75
CA PHE A 199 -2.90 -5.44 12.91
C PHE A 199 -4.19 -6.13 12.44
N PHE A 200 -4.17 -6.82 11.29
CA PHE A 200 -5.31 -7.61 10.81
C PHE A 200 -5.66 -8.77 11.74
N GLU A 201 -4.67 -9.45 12.32
CA GLU A 201 -4.90 -10.52 13.31
C GLU A 201 -5.54 -9.95 14.59
N ALA A 202 -5.13 -8.76 15.04
CA ALA A 202 -5.75 -8.07 16.17
C ALA A 202 -7.23 -7.72 15.86
N LEU A 203 -7.50 -7.20 14.67
CA LEU A 203 -8.87 -6.96 14.21
C LEU A 203 -9.70 -8.24 14.15
N LYS A 204 -9.12 -9.34 13.67
CA LYS A 204 -9.78 -10.64 13.61
C LYS A 204 -10.16 -11.15 14.99
N LYS A 205 -9.27 -11.03 15.99
CA LYS A 205 -9.58 -11.37 17.39
C LYS A 205 -10.77 -10.56 17.92
N ALA A 206 -10.78 -9.25 17.68
CA ALA A 206 -11.93 -8.41 18.04
C ALA A 206 -13.21 -8.84 17.29
N GLY A 207 -13.10 -9.23 16.02
CA GLY A 207 -14.21 -9.78 15.24
C GLY A 207 -14.81 -11.03 15.87
N VAL A 208 -13.98 -11.98 16.31
CA VAL A 208 -14.44 -13.23 16.95
C VAL A 208 -15.26 -12.96 18.20
N GLU A 209 -14.88 -11.98 19.03
CA GLU A 209 -15.66 -11.59 20.21
C GLU A 209 -17.06 -11.05 19.88
N LEU A 210 -17.23 -10.51 18.69
CA LEU A 210 -18.51 -10.02 18.16
C LEU A 210 -19.26 -11.09 17.34
N GLY A 211 -18.72 -12.31 17.23
CA GLY A 211 -19.27 -13.37 16.39
C GLY A 211 -19.10 -13.10 14.89
N LEU A 212 -18.10 -12.30 14.49
CA LEU A 212 -17.80 -11.95 13.11
C LEU A 212 -16.61 -12.76 12.58
N ASP A 213 -16.73 -13.26 11.35
CA ASP A 213 -15.61 -13.86 10.62
C ASP A 213 -14.95 -12.79 9.74
N ILE A 214 -13.81 -12.27 10.20
CA ILE A 214 -13.05 -11.23 9.51
C ILE A 214 -11.95 -11.87 8.68
N GLY A 215 -12.07 -11.75 7.36
CA GLY A 215 -11.05 -12.10 6.38
C GLY A 215 -10.50 -10.89 5.65
N TRP A 216 -9.32 -11.04 5.05
CA TRP A 216 -8.73 -10.05 4.16
C TRP A 216 -8.07 -10.70 2.94
N LYS A 217 -7.97 -9.95 1.85
CA LYS A 217 -7.34 -10.39 0.60
C LYS A 217 -6.55 -9.27 -0.06
N ALA A 218 -5.61 -9.64 -0.93
CA ALA A 218 -4.95 -8.67 -1.78
C ALA A 218 -5.91 -8.12 -2.85
N THR A 219 -5.72 -6.86 -3.25
CA THR A 219 -6.52 -6.22 -4.31
C THR A 219 -5.65 -5.37 -5.24
N GLY A 220 -6.07 -5.27 -6.51
CA GLY A 220 -5.49 -4.33 -7.48
C GLY A 220 -5.99 -2.90 -7.32
N GLY A 221 -7.06 -2.69 -6.54
CA GLY A 221 -7.63 -1.38 -6.25
C GLY A 221 -6.77 -0.56 -5.30
N VAL A 222 -6.84 0.76 -5.45
CA VAL A 222 -6.14 1.76 -4.63
C VAL A 222 -7.14 2.54 -3.80
N CYS A 223 -6.70 3.14 -2.70
CA CYS A 223 -7.47 4.11 -1.92
C CYS A 223 -6.51 5.06 -1.18
N ASP A 224 -7.02 5.96 -0.34
CA ASP A 224 -6.17 6.78 0.54
C ASP A 224 -5.33 5.99 1.55
N GLY A 225 -5.73 4.75 1.86
CA GLY A 225 -4.89 3.84 2.65
C GLY A 225 -3.51 3.59 2.05
N ASN A 226 -3.36 3.67 0.72
CA ASN A 226 -2.06 3.61 0.04
C ASN A 226 -1.16 4.81 0.41
N ASN A 227 -1.73 6.02 0.41
CA ASN A 227 -0.97 7.24 0.71
C ASN A 227 -0.58 7.32 2.18
N ILE A 228 -1.48 6.90 3.07
CA ILE A 228 -1.24 6.86 4.51
C ILE A 228 -0.15 5.82 4.84
N ALA A 229 -0.24 4.63 4.25
CA ALA A 229 0.75 3.56 4.50
C ALA A 229 2.16 3.93 4.01
N ALA A 230 2.27 4.82 3.03
CA ALA A 230 3.56 5.33 2.56
C ALA A 230 4.32 6.14 3.63
N ALA A 231 3.65 6.58 4.71
CA ALA A 231 4.31 7.17 5.88
C ALA A 231 4.97 6.12 6.81
N GLY A 232 4.86 4.83 6.50
CA GLY A 232 5.51 3.75 7.25
C GLY A 232 4.70 3.16 8.39
N ILE A 233 3.43 3.56 8.54
CA ILE A 233 2.53 3.04 9.58
C ILE A 233 1.61 1.93 9.04
N PRO A 234 1.20 0.95 9.85
CA PRO A 234 0.22 -0.05 9.44
C PRO A 234 -1.17 0.58 9.25
N VAL A 235 -1.81 0.26 8.13
CA VAL A 235 -3.13 0.80 7.75
C VAL A 235 -4.08 -0.32 7.38
N ILE A 236 -5.12 -0.49 8.21
CA ILE A 236 -6.30 -1.26 7.82
C ILE A 236 -7.24 -0.30 7.10
N ASP A 237 -7.58 -0.64 5.85
CA ASP A 237 -8.59 0.07 5.09
C ASP A 237 -9.83 -0.82 4.90
N THR A 238 -10.83 -0.34 4.17
CA THR A 238 -12.10 -1.05 3.89
C THR A 238 -12.92 -1.42 5.13
N LEU A 239 -12.69 -0.73 6.26
CA LEU A 239 -13.42 -0.92 7.52
C LEU A 239 -14.85 -0.37 7.50
N GLY A 240 -15.24 0.31 6.43
CA GLY A 240 -16.55 0.89 6.27
C GLY A 240 -17.63 -0.14 6.00
N ALA A 241 -18.77 0.37 5.53
CA ALA A 241 -19.97 -0.42 5.31
C ALA A 241 -19.74 -1.56 4.29
N ARG A 242 -20.48 -2.65 4.44
CA ARG A 242 -20.60 -3.66 3.40
C ARG A 242 -21.60 -3.17 2.36
N GLY A 243 -21.33 -3.47 1.11
CA GLY A 243 -22.13 -3.01 -0.03
C GLY A 243 -21.60 -3.57 -1.33
N GLY A 244 -22.05 -2.99 -2.43
CA GLY A 244 -21.63 -3.41 -3.76
C GLY A 244 -21.97 -2.37 -4.81
N ASP A 245 -21.53 -2.67 -6.04
CA ASP A 245 -21.80 -1.86 -7.23
C ASP A 245 -21.39 -0.39 -7.09
N ILE A 246 -20.30 -0.15 -6.34
CA ILE A 246 -19.67 1.16 -6.21
C ILE A 246 -19.28 1.70 -7.60
N HIS A 247 -19.32 3.03 -7.74
CA HIS A 247 -19.14 3.74 -9.01
C HIS A 247 -20.19 3.42 -10.08
N SER A 248 -21.37 2.96 -9.66
CA SER A 248 -22.51 2.74 -10.54
C SER A 248 -23.81 3.32 -9.97
N ALA A 249 -24.84 3.43 -10.81
CA ALA A 249 -26.18 3.83 -10.38
C ALA A 249 -26.90 2.76 -9.53
N GLN A 250 -26.34 1.54 -9.44
CA GLN A 250 -26.88 0.42 -8.66
C GLN A 250 -26.18 0.26 -7.31
N GLU A 251 -25.33 1.22 -6.92
CA GLU A 251 -24.63 1.20 -5.64
C GLU A 251 -25.62 0.98 -4.48
N TYR A 252 -25.30 0.00 -3.63
CA TYR A 252 -26.09 -0.30 -2.44
C TYR A 252 -25.22 -0.47 -1.21
N VAL A 253 -25.82 -0.17 -0.05
CA VAL A 253 -25.24 -0.40 1.27
C VAL A 253 -26.09 -1.39 2.05
N ARG A 254 -25.44 -2.31 2.76
CA ARG A 254 -26.11 -3.23 3.68
C ARG A 254 -26.24 -2.54 5.05
N LEU A 255 -27.45 -2.20 5.46
CA LEU A 255 -27.67 -1.38 6.66
C LEU A 255 -27.24 -2.06 7.96
N ASP A 256 -27.41 -3.38 8.06
CA ASP A 256 -26.91 -4.21 9.16
C ASP A 256 -25.39 -4.07 9.36
N SER A 257 -24.64 -3.87 8.28
CA SER A 257 -23.19 -3.72 8.34
C SER A 257 -22.72 -2.43 9.01
N LEU A 258 -23.56 -1.39 9.10
CA LEU A 258 -23.17 -0.13 9.74
C LEU A 258 -22.94 -0.33 11.24
N GLU A 259 -23.85 -1.04 11.90
CA GLU A 259 -23.72 -1.38 13.32
C GLU A 259 -22.60 -2.40 13.55
N GLU A 260 -22.55 -3.44 12.71
CA GLU A 260 -21.52 -4.49 12.73
C GLU A 260 -20.10 -3.87 12.72
N ARG A 261 -19.84 -3.01 11.75
CA ARG A 261 -18.53 -2.38 11.55
C ARG A 261 -18.22 -1.34 12.60
N ALA A 262 -19.21 -0.57 13.07
CA ALA A 262 -19.00 0.40 14.14
C ALA A 262 -18.60 -0.29 15.45
N LYS A 263 -19.25 -1.42 15.79
CA LYS A 263 -18.87 -2.26 16.93
C LYS A 263 -17.47 -2.83 16.78
N LEU A 264 -17.12 -3.36 15.60
CA LEU A 264 -15.80 -3.90 15.32
C LEU A 264 -14.70 -2.85 15.51
N SER A 265 -14.87 -1.67 14.93
CA SER A 265 -13.90 -0.57 15.05
C SER A 265 -13.78 -0.07 16.49
N ALA A 266 -14.91 0.11 17.19
CA ALA A 266 -14.88 0.51 18.60
C ALA A 266 -14.16 -0.52 19.48
N LEU A 267 -14.47 -1.80 19.30
CA LEU A 267 -13.87 -2.87 20.08
C LEU A 267 -12.36 -2.97 19.84
N LEU A 268 -11.92 -2.89 18.57
CA LEU A 268 -10.49 -2.85 18.24
C LEU A 268 -9.77 -1.73 18.99
N LEU A 269 -10.29 -0.50 18.90
CA LEU A 269 -9.69 0.67 19.52
C LEU A 269 -9.67 0.55 21.06
N LEU A 270 -10.75 0.07 21.66
CA LEU A 270 -10.86 -0.14 23.10
C LEU A 270 -9.90 -1.22 23.61
N ARG A 271 -9.75 -2.33 22.87
CA ARG A 271 -8.81 -3.40 23.22
C ARG A 271 -7.35 -2.94 23.10
N ILE A 272 -7.02 -2.10 22.13
CA ILE A 272 -5.71 -1.45 22.04
C ILE A 272 -5.50 -0.49 23.22
N ALA A 273 -6.49 0.34 23.55
CA ALA A 273 -6.43 1.29 24.68
C ALA A 273 -6.30 0.60 26.05
N ALA A 274 -6.91 -0.58 26.20
CA ALA A 274 -6.78 -1.43 27.37
C ALA A 274 -5.38 -2.08 27.48
N GLY A 275 -4.69 -2.26 26.36
CA GLY A 275 -3.45 -3.05 26.26
C GLY A 275 -3.69 -4.55 26.05
N ASP A 276 -4.93 -4.95 25.76
CA ASP A 276 -5.31 -6.36 25.49
C ASP A 276 -4.85 -6.81 24.09
N LEU A 277 -4.76 -5.86 23.15
CA LEU A 277 -4.22 -6.06 21.81
C LEU A 277 -2.96 -5.20 21.62
N PRO A 278 -1.96 -5.72 20.89
CA PRO A 278 -0.72 -4.98 20.66
C PRO A 278 -1.00 -3.69 19.89
N ASN A 279 -0.28 -2.63 20.24
CA ASN A 279 -0.26 -1.41 19.44
C ASN A 279 0.47 -1.69 18.11
N PRO A 280 -0.21 -1.61 16.96
CA PRO A 280 0.39 -1.95 15.67
C PRO A 280 1.62 -1.09 15.33
N GLY A 281 1.66 0.16 15.78
CA GLY A 281 2.79 1.08 15.55
C GLY A 281 3.99 0.85 16.46
N ALA A 282 3.83 0.05 17.52
CA ALA A 282 4.91 -0.33 18.43
C ALA A 282 5.56 -1.68 18.05
N PHE A 283 5.16 -2.27 16.92
CA PHE A 283 5.69 -3.54 16.46
C PHE A 283 7.13 -3.39 15.98
N SER A 284 8.08 -3.99 16.69
CA SER A 284 9.46 -4.20 16.24
C SER A 284 9.64 -5.63 15.73
N ASP A 285 10.45 -5.81 14.68
CA ASP A 285 10.75 -7.13 14.09
C ASP A 285 11.46 -8.09 15.08
N GLU A 286 11.88 -7.60 16.24
CA GLU A 286 12.54 -8.40 17.29
C GLU A 286 11.61 -9.42 17.96
N VAL A 287 10.28 -9.21 17.94
CA VAL A 287 9.30 -10.06 18.63
C VAL A 287 9.18 -11.45 18.00
N GLU A 288 9.59 -11.65 16.74
CA GLU A 288 9.56 -12.97 16.07
C GLU A 288 10.78 -13.86 16.37
N THR A 289 11.84 -13.32 17.00
CA THR A 289 13.04 -14.11 17.37
C THR A 289 13.01 -14.65 18.81
N GLY A 290 11.93 -14.38 19.55
CA GLY A 290 11.73 -14.80 20.94
C GLY A 290 11.29 -16.26 21.12
N SER A 291 11.99 -17.22 20.52
CA SER A 291 11.92 -18.63 20.92
C SER A 291 13.22 -19.34 20.59
N SER A 292 14.25 -19.13 21.42
CA SER A 292 15.38 -20.05 21.67
C SER A 292 16.56 -19.34 22.36
N ARG A 293 16.34 -18.72 23.53
CA ARG A 293 17.42 -18.43 24.49
C ARG A 293 16.97 -18.64 25.95
N GLU A 294 16.39 -19.79 26.22
CA GLU A 294 16.35 -20.37 27.56
C GLU A 294 16.82 -21.82 27.45
N ASN A 295 18.10 -22.05 27.79
CA ASN A 295 18.76 -23.29 28.21
C ASN A 295 20.21 -23.34 27.69
N ALA A 296 21.06 -22.51 28.29
CA ALA A 296 22.51 -22.71 28.28
C ALA A 296 23.11 -22.45 29.68
N THR A 297 22.45 -22.95 30.72
CA THR A 297 22.99 -23.02 32.08
C THR A 297 22.35 -24.21 32.81
N ASN A 298 22.83 -25.42 32.51
CA ASN A 298 22.92 -26.55 33.44
C ASN A 298 23.31 -27.83 32.70
N LYS A 299 24.61 -28.02 32.47
CA LYS A 299 25.23 -29.35 32.35
C LYS A 299 26.68 -29.26 32.82
N ASN A 300 26.86 -29.22 34.13
CA ASN A 300 28.06 -29.76 34.76
C ASN A 300 27.76 -30.04 36.23
N ASP A 301 26.95 -31.06 36.49
CA ASP A 301 26.85 -31.69 37.81
C ASP A 301 26.39 -33.14 37.62
N ARG A 302 27.37 -34.03 37.43
CA ARG A 302 27.33 -35.44 37.83
C ARG A 302 28.69 -36.09 37.57
N ALA A 303 29.57 -35.96 38.55
CA ALA A 303 30.61 -36.95 38.82
C ALA A 303 30.86 -36.97 40.33
N THR A 304 29.98 -37.66 41.06
CA THR A 304 30.26 -38.13 42.41
C THR A 304 30.19 -39.65 42.40
N SER A 305 31.35 -40.29 42.49
CA SER A 305 31.47 -41.60 43.12
C SER A 305 32.88 -41.79 43.65
N LEU A 306 32.96 -42.02 44.97
CA LEU A 306 34.04 -42.71 45.71
C LEU A 306 35.32 -41.87 45.86
N SER A 307 35.95 -41.73 47.02
CA SER A 307 35.84 -42.38 48.32
C SER A 307 36.66 -41.54 49.32
N SER A 308 36.31 -41.67 50.60
CA SER A 308 37.04 -41.24 51.79
C SER A 308 38.56 -41.43 51.73
N GLU A 309 39.33 -40.47 52.23
CA GLU A 309 40.13 -40.59 53.47
C GLU A 309 41.12 -39.42 53.65
N ASN A 310 41.16 -38.94 54.90
CA ASN A 310 42.31 -38.39 55.64
C ASN A 310 42.97 -37.05 55.25
N ALA A 311 42.65 -36.06 56.09
CA ALA A 311 43.55 -35.36 57.02
C ALA A 311 44.76 -34.56 56.50
N ASN A 312 44.82 -33.35 57.09
CA ASN A 312 45.99 -32.56 57.52
C ASN A 312 46.40 -31.31 56.70
N CYS A 313 46.31 -30.17 57.41
CA CYS A 313 46.97 -28.88 57.22
C CYS A 313 48.52 -28.99 57.28
N PRO A 314 49.32 -27.90 57.15
CA PRO A 314 49.29 -26.73 56.24
C PRO A 314 50.69 -26.42 55.64
N ALA A 315 50.82 -25.24 55.00
CA ALA A 315 52.00 -24.34 54.96
C ALA A 315 52.78 -24.16 53.63
N GLY A 316 53.27 -22.92 53.46
CA GLY A 316 54.45 -22.54 52.66
C GLY A 316 54.13 -22.21 51.20
N ASP A 317 54.07 -20.97 50.73
CA ASP A 317 55.13 -19.94 50.60
C ASP A 317 55.99 -20.12 49.33
N GLU A 318 56.39 -18.96 48.78
CA GLU A 318 57.42 -18.71 47.75
C GLU A 318 57.06 -18.78 46.24
N THR A 319 57.04 -17.57 45.64
CA THR A 319 57.85 -17.10 44.47
C THR A 319 58.38 -18.18 43.51
N ILE A 320 58.19 -18.10 42.19
CA ILE A 320 58.58 -17.06 41.22
C ILE A 320 57.57 -17.03 40.07
#